data_AF-A0A077DDZ5-F1
#
_entry.id   AF-A0A077DDZ5-F1
#
_cell.length_a   1.000
_cell.length_b   1.000
_cell.length_c   1.000
_cell.angle_alpha   90.00
_cell.angle_beta   90.00
_cell.angle_gamma   90.00
#
_symmetry.space_group_name_H-M   'P 1'
#
loop_
_entity.id
_entity.type
_entity.pdbx_description
1 polymer ?
#
loop_
_entity_poly.entity_id
_entity_poly.type
_entity_poly.pdbx_seq_one_letter_code
_entity_poly.pdbx_strand_id
1 'polypeptide(L)'
;MNIHLNRIRQTGLLCLLLCLTHAPAHAGEGWRWLNKELGKITPSVDTSIPESKTTFYKRMDSLIKSKNAKAALKELNKATSDPMIETLKARAYETLGDTATALKIYTKLSESYPELAEIWNNIGVIKAKEGNIDEAIALFKKSIVTNPDLSAPLKNLKKLQSKE
;
A
#
# COMPACT_ATOMS: atom_id res chain seq x y z
N MET A 1 20.80 33.82 4.25
CA MET A 1 21.19 32.91 5.35
C MET A 1 21.60 33.78 6.54
N ASN A 2 21.15 33.53 7.78
CA ASN A 2 21.46 34.27 9.04
C ASN A 2 20.55 35.44 9.49
N ILE A 3 19.21 35.26 9.54
CA ILE A 3 18.37 36.20 10.33
C ILE A 3 17.45 35.49 11.35
N HIS A 4 17.23 34.18 11.28
CA HIS A 4 16.30 33.49 12.19
C HIS A 4 16.90 32.83 13.45
N LEU A 5 18.23 32.74 13.58
CA LEU A 5 18.86 32.09 14.74
C LEU A 5 19.01 32.99 15.97
N ASN A 6 18.81 34.31 15.86
CA ASN A 6 19.05 35.23 16.96
C ASN A 6 17.81 35.46 17.86
N ARG A 7 16.59 35.18 17.37
CA ARG A 7 15.35 35.29 18.18
C ARG A 7 15.16 34.13 19.16
N ILE A 8 15.70 32.95 18.85
CA ILE A 8 15.56 31.75 19.69
C ILE A 8 16.50 31.81 20.91
N ARG A 9 17.66 32.48 20.78
CA ARG A 9 18.61 32.65 21.89
C ARG A 9 18.15 33.68 22.93
N GLN A 10 17.36 34.69 22.56
CA GLN A 10 16.87 35.69 23.52
C GLN A 10 15.64 35.23 24.30
N THR A 11 14.80 34.34 23.76
CA THR A 11 13.67 33.77 24.50
C THR A 11 14.06 32.64 25.45
N GLY A 12 15.17 31.93 25.19
CA GLY A 12 15.68 30.88 26.09
C GLY A 12 16.30 31.42 27.39
N LEU A 13 16.87 32.62 27.38
CA LEU A 13 17.55 33.20 28.55
C LEU A 13 16.59 33.93 29.50
N LEU A 14 15.45 34.42 29.00
CA LEU A 14 14.46 35.14 29.82
C LEU A 14 13.62 34.21 30.71
N CYS A 15 13.41 32.94 30.32
CA CYS A 15 12.70 31.96 31.17
C CYS A 15 13.53 31.49 32.37
N LEU A 16 14.87 31.59 32.32
CA LEU A 16 15.74 31.17 33.43
C LEU A 16 15.81 32.19 34.58
N LEU A 17 15.52 33.47 34.31
CA LEU A 17 15.42 34.52 35.34
C LEU A 17 14.01 34.66 35.94
N LEU A 18 13.02 34.03 35.29
CA LEU A 18 11.65 33.70 35.72
C LEU A 18 11.44 33.13 37.12
N CYS A 19 12.31 32.19 37.48
CA CYS A 19 11.98 31.11 38.43
C CYS A 19 12.57 31.25 39.84
N LEU A 20 13.31 32.33 40.13
CA LEU A 20 13.97 32.48 41.44
C LEU A 20 13.08 33.09 42.53
N THR A 21 11.85 33.52 42.24
CA THR A 21 10.96 34.14 43.26
C THR A 21 9.80 33.25 43.69
N HIS A 22 9.57 32.11 43.03
CA HIS A 22 8.53 31.16 43.42
C HIS A 22 9.11 29.74 43.35
N ALA A 23 9.68 29.28 44.45
CA ALA A 23 10.11 27.89 44.59
C ALA A 23 8.88 26.98 44.39
N PRO A 24 8.87 26.06 43.40
CA PRO A 24 7.76 25.14 43.24
C PRO A 24 7.72 24.16 44.43
N ALA A 25 6.51 23.70 44.77
CA ALA A 25 6.17 22.84 45.91
C ALA A 25 6.79 21.41 45.88
N HIS A 26 7.96 21.23 45.28
CA HIS A 26 8.59 19.94 44.99
C HIS A 26 10.08 19.92 45.39
N ALA A 27 10.43 20.59 46.48
CA ALA A 27 11.76 20.56 47.10
C ALA A 27 12.04 19.17 47.71
N GLY A 28 12.37 18.20 46.87
CA GLY A 28 12.75 16.84 47.27
C GLY A 28 12.93 15.86 46.12
N GLU A 29 12.28 16.10 44.98
CA GLU A 29 12.27 15.13 43.86
C GLU A 29 13.19 15.51 42.69
N GLY A 30 13.86 16.67 42.74
CA GLY A 30 14.77 17.14 41.69
C GLY A 30 14.11 17.20 40.31
N TRP A 31 14.88 16.96 39.25
CA TRP A 31 14.39 16.97 37.86
C TRP A 31 13.49 15.76 37.48
N ARG A 32 13.16 14.88 38.44
CA ARG A 32 12.39 13.64 38.16
C ARG A 32 10.95 13.95 37.74
N TRP A 33 10.32 14.96 38.32
CA TRP A 33 8.97 15.38 37.95
C TRP A 33 8.93 15.93 36.51
N LEU A 34 9.94 16.73 36.15
CA LEU A 34 10.07 17.29 34.80
C LEU A 34 10.28 16.16 33.78
N ASN A 35 11.09 15.15 34.08
CA ASN A 35 11.28 14.01 33.20
C ASN A 35 9.98 13.18 33.03
N LYS A 36 9.17 13.09 34.09
CA LYS A 36 7.85 12.42 34.06
C LYS A 36 6.85 13.20 33.21
N GLU A 37 6.86 14.54 33.26
CA GLU A 37 5.99 15.37 32.42
C GLU A 37 6.47 15.47 30.97
N LEU A 38 7.77 15.63 30.74
CA LEU A 38 8.35 15.62 29.39
C LEU A 38 8.17 14.27 28.69
N GLY A 39 8.17 13.16 29.44
CA GLY A 39 7.82 11.83 28.90
C GLY A 39 6.40 11.76 28.32
N LYS A 40 5.45 12.53 28.87
CA LYS A 40 4.08 12.65 28.34
C LYS A 40 4.00 13.55 27.10
N ILE A 41 5.01 14.39 26.90
CA ILE A 41 5.17 15.27 25.74
C ILE A 41 6.34 14.75 24.89
N THR A 42 6.45 13.43 24.73
CA THR A 42 7.23 12.91 23.61
C THR A 42 6.41 13.19 22.36
N PRO A 43 6.84 14.10 21.46
CA PRO A 43 6.13 14.28 20.21
C PRO A 43 6.32 12.98 19.42
N SER A 44 5.33 12.10 19.46
CA SER A 44 5.22 10.93 18.59
C SER A 44 4.83 11.38 17.18
N VAL A 45 5.47 12.42 16.66
CA VAL A 45 5.36 12.80 15.27
C VAL A 45 6.14 11.73 14.54
N ASP A 46 5.42 10.86 13.86
CA ASP A 46 5.99 9.89 12.95
C ASP A 46 6.85 10.65 11.93
N THR A 47 8.17 10.58 12.11
CA THR A 47 9.16 11.18 11.22
C THR A 47 9.49 10.25 10.05
N SER A 48 8.80 9.11 9.93
CA SER A 48 8.94 8.26 8.76
C SER A 48 8.43 9.00 7.52
N ILE A 49 9.19 8.87 6.44
CA ILE A 49 8.76 9.36 5.13
C ILE A 49 7.57 8.49 4.72
N PRO A 50 6.40 9.07 4.39
CA PRO A 50 5.25 8.30 3.93
C PRO A 50 5.66 7.37 2.79
N GLU A 51 5.32 6.08 2.92
CA GLU A 51 5.65 5.09 1.90
C GLU A 51 5.10 5.53 0.53
N SER A 52 5.96 5.54 -0.50
CA SER A 52 5.50 5.86 -1.85
C SER A 52 4.49 4.81 -2.33
N LYS A 53 3.50 5.22 -3.15
CA LYS A 53 2.52 4.27 -3.74
C LYS A 53 3.21 3.09 -4.44
N THR A 54 4.28 3.35 -5.18
CA THR A 54 5.05 2.31 -5.88
C THR A 54 5.70 1.33 -4.91
N THR A 55 6.28 1.82 -3.80
CA THR A 55 6.85 0.96 -2.76
C THR A 55 5.75 0.12 -2.11
N PHE A 56 4.61 0.74 -1.80
CA PHE A 56 3.45 0.07 -1.24
C PHE A 56 2.93 -1.04 -2.16
N TYR A 57 2.72 -0.77 -3.44
CA TYR A 57 2.26 -1.78 -4.41
C TYR A 57 3.23 -2.95 -4.52
N LYS A 58 4.55 -2.68 -4.60
CA LYS A 58 5.58 -3.73 -4.66
C LYS A 58 5.57 -4.61 -3.41
N ARG A 59 5.41 -4.00 -2.23
CA ARG A 59 5.31 -4.72 -0.96
C ARG A 59 4.05 -5.60 -0.93
N MET A 60 2.90 -5.07 -1.32
CA MET A 60 1.64 -5.83 -1.41
C MET A 60 1.75 -7.00 -2.40
N ASP A 61 2.30 -6.77 -3.59
CA ASP A 61 2.56 -7.80 -4.59
C ASP A 61 3.46 -8.92 -4.05
N SER A 62 4.52 -8.56 -3.33
CA SER A 62 5.42 -9.52 -2.67
C SER A 62 4.69 -10.35 -1.61
N LEU A 63 3.83 -9.74 -0.79
CA LEU A 63 3.04 -10.44 0.23
C LEU A 63 2.04 -11.43 -0.39
N ILE A 64 1.39 -11.04 -1.49
CA ILE A 64 0.47 -11.91 -2.23
C ILE A 64 1.24 -13.14 -2.74
N LYS A 65 2.42 -12.94 -3.34
CA LYS A 65 3.27 -14.03 -3.86
C LYS A 65 3.78 -14.96 -2.76
N SER A 66 4.10 -14.44 -1.58
CA SER A 66 4.63 -15.23 -0.45
C SER A 66 3.54 -15.98 0.34
N LYS A 67 2.36 -16.23 -0.26
CA LYS A 67 1.17 -16.83 0.37
C LYS A 67 0.65 -16.09 1.62
N ASN A 68 1.05 -14.83 1.81
CA ASN A 68 0.54 -13.99 2.89
C ASN A 68 -0.54 -13.02 2.37
N ALA A 69 -1.39 -13.52 1.47
CA ALA A 69 -2.43 -12.74 0.81
C ALA A 69 -3.47 -12.16 1.80
N LYS A 70 -3.71 -12.83 2.94
CA LYS A 70 -4.60 -12.30 4.00
C LYS A 70 -4.06 -11.01 4.63
N ALA A 71 -2.75 -10.96 4.92
CA ALA A 71 -2.13 -9.74 5.45
C ALA A 71 -2.15 -8.62 4.41
N ALA A 72 -1.86 -8.94 3.14
CA ALA A 72 -1.96 -7.97 2.05
C ALA A 72 -3.37 -7.38 1.94
N LEU A 73 -4.42 -8.21 1.97
CA LEU A 73 -5.81 -7.72 1.95
C LEU A 73 -6.15 -6.79 3.11
N LYS A 74 -5.66 -7.10 4.32
CA LYS A 74 -5.89 -6.25 5.50
C LYS A 74 -5.35 -4.84 5.30
N GLU A 75 -4.20 -4.70 4.65
CA GLU A 75 -3.59 -3.41 4.34
C GLU A 75 -4.24 -2.73 3.14
N LEU A 76 -4.50 -3.47 2.06
CA LEU A 76 -5.18 -2.97 0.85
C LEU A 76 -6.58 -2.42 1.15
N ASN A 77 -7.29 -2.98 2.13
CA ASN A 77 -8.61 -2.50 2.55
C ASN A 77 -8.57 -1.17 3.31
N LYS A 78 -7.42 -0.77 3.84
CA LYS A 78 -7.22 0.53 4.49
C LYS A 78 -6.72 1.59 3.52
N ALA A 79 -6.13 1.18 2.41
CA ALA A 79 -5.63 2.08 1.38
C ALA A 79 -6.78 2.73 0.61
N THR A 80 -6.57 3.96 0.15
CA THR A 80 -7.48 4.63 -0.77
C THR A 80 -7.59 3.81 -2.06
N SER A 81 -8.82 3.52 -2.48
CA SER A 81 -9.08 2.71 -3.67
C SER A 81 -8.58 3.43 -4.93
N ASP A 82 -7.85 2.68 -5.75
CA ASP A 82 -7.43 3.04 -7.10
C ASP A 82 -7.35 1.74 -7.94
N PRO A 83 -7.22 1.80 -9.27
CA PRO A 83 -7.24 0.61 -10.11
C PRO A 83 -6.17 -0.42 -9.75
N MET A 84 -4.99 0.03 -9.30
CA MET A 84 -3.90 -0.86 -8.89
C MET A 84 -4.21 -1.53 -7.56
N ILE A 85 -4.74 -0.81 -6.58
CA ILE A 85 -5.20 -1.36 -5.29
C ILE A 85 -6.28 -2.41 -5.51
N GLU A 86 -7.28 -2.14 -6.34
CA GLU A 86 -8.35 -3.09 -6.63
C GLU A 86 -7.82 -4.33 -7.39
N THR A 87 -6.88 -4.13 -8.32
CA THR A 87 -6.18 -5.24 -9.00
C THR A 87 -5.44 -6.13 -8.01
N LEU A 88 -4.69 -5.53 -7.07
CA LEU A 88 -3.97 -6.27 -6.03
C LEU A 88 -4.93 -7.00 -5.08
N LYS A 89 -6.09 -6.41 -4.73
CA LYS A 89 -7.12 -7.10 -3.95
C LYS A 89 -7.65 -8.33 -4.69
N ALA A 90 -7.99 -8.19 -5.96
CA ALA A 90 -8.48 -9.30 -6.78
C ALA A 90 -7.45 -10.45 -6.87
N ARG A 91 -6.16 -10.12 -7.09
CA ARG A 91 -5.07 -11.11 -7.08
C ARG A 91 -4.90 -11.78 -5.71
N ALA A 92 -5.10 -11.04 -4.63
CA ALA A 92 -5.05 -11.60 -3.29
C ALA A 92 -6.22 -12.58 -3.04
N TYR A 93 -7.44 -12.24 -3.45
CA TYR A 93 -8.60 -13.15 -3.42
C TYR A 93 -8.36 -14.42 -4.25
N GLU A 94 -7.81 -14.28 -5.46
CA GLU A 94 -7.43 -15.43 -6.30
C GLU A 94 -6.41 -16.35 -5.59
N THR A 95 -5.41 -15.77 -4.92
CA THR A 95 -4.39 -16.52 -4.16
C THR A 95 -5.01 -17.25 -2.96
N LEU A 96 -6.12 -16.73 -2.41
CA LEU A 96 -6.89 -17.36 -1.34
C LEU A 96 -7.91 -18.38 -1.84
N GLY A 97 -8.05 -18.55 -3.16
CA GLY A 97 -9.02 -19.44 -3.78
C GLY A 97 -10.42 -18.86 -3.93
N ASP A 98 -10.65 -17.60 -3.54
CA ASP A 98 -11.92 -16.91 -3.75
C ASP A 98 -11.94 -16.28 -5.15
N THR A 99 -12.04 -17.14 -6.17
CA THR A 99 -12.08 -16.74 -7.58
C THR A 99 -13.34 -15.95 -7.91
N ALA A 100 -14.46 -16.19 -7.21
CA ALA A 100 -15.71 -15.48 -7.40
C ALA A 100 -15.58 -13.99 -7.04
N THR A 101 -15.00 -13.67 -5.88
CA THR A 101 -14.75 -12.28 -5.49
C THR A 101 -13.72 -11.62 -6.41
N ALA A 102 -12.66 -12.35 -6.79
CA ALA A 102 -11.65 -11.85 -7.73
C ALA A 102 -12.28 -11.47 -9.08
N LEU A 103 -13.10 -12.35 -9.67
CA LEU A 103 -13.82 -12.08 -10.91
C LEU A 103 -14.74 -10.88 -10.79
N LYS A 104 -15.50 -10.73 -9.69
CA LYS A 104 -16.35 -9.56 -9.49
C LYS A 104 -15.58 -8.24 -9.55
N ILE A 105 -14.40 -8.19 -8.92
CA ILE A 105 -13.52 -7.01 -8.95
C ILE A 105 -12.96 -6.79 -10.35
N TYR A 106 -12.44 -7.84 -10.99
CA TYR A 106 -11.89 -7.74 -12.34
C TYR A 106 -12.95 -7.32 -13.38
N THR A 107 -14.18 -7.83 -13.29
CA THR A 107 -15.27 -7.43 -14.19
C THR A 107 -15.52 -5.93 -14.08
N LYS A 108 -15.67 -5.41 -12.84
CA LYS A 108 -15.85 -3.97 -12.60
C LYS A 108 -14.67 -3.15 -13.12
N LEU A 109 -13.43 -3.63 -12.93
CA LEU A 109 -12.24 -2.98 -13.47
C LEU A 109 -12.22 -2.98 -14.99
N SER A 110 -12.64 -4.06 -15.63
CA SER A 110 -12.65 -4.18 -17.09
C SER A 110 -13.73 -3.33 -17.76
N GLU A 111 -14.82 -3.05 -17.05
CA GLU A 111 -15.85 -2.09 -17.46
C GLU A 111 -15.40 -0.64 -17.30
N SER A 112 -14.72 -0.32 -16.19
CA SER A 112 -14.33 1.05 -15.84
C SER A 112 -13.02 1.49 -16.50
N TYR A 113 -12.11 0.54 -16.74
CA TYR A 113 -10.76 0.76 -17.25
C TYR A 113 -10.42 -0.29 -18.33
N PRO A 114 -11.12 -0.25 -19.49
CA PRO A 114 -10.95 -1.24 -20.56
C PRO A 114 -9.53 -1.29 -21.15
N GLU A 115 -8.73 -0.23 -20.95
CA GLU A 115 -7.33 -0.10 -21.36
C GLU A 115 -6.34 -0.89 -20.48
N LEU A 116 -6.77 -1.38 -19.31
CA LEU A 116 -5.91 -2.17 -18.43
C LEU A 116 -5.80 -3.61 -18.94
N ALA A 117 -4.84 -3.83 -19.84
CA ALA A 117 -4.56 -5.13 -20.44
C ALA A 117 -4.39 -6.27 -19.41
N GLU A 118 -3.79 -5.98 -18.25
CA GLU A 118 -3.58 -6.96 -17.18
C GLU A 118 -4.91 -7.56 -16.66
N ILE A 119 -6.01 -6.81 -16.70
CA ILE A 119 -7.32 -7.30 -16.22
C ILE A 119 -7.85 -8.40 -17.14
N TRP A 120 -7.78 -8.20 -18.46
CA TRP A 120 -8.16 -9.23 -19.45
C TRP A 120 -7.30 -10.49 -19.27
N ASN A 121 -5.99 -10.33 -19.02
CA ASN A 121 -5.11 -11.45 -18.71
C ASN A 121 -5.55 -12.20 -17.46
N ASN A 122 -5.83 -11.50 -16.36
CA ASN A 122 -6.15 -12.13 -15.08
C ASN A 122 -7.49 -12.87 -15.12
N ILE A 123 -8.51 -12.31 -15.79
CA ILE A 123 -9.77 -13.03 -16.04
C ILE A 123 -9.49 -14.28 -16.90
N GLY A 124 -8.68 -14.16 -17.96
CA GLY A 124 -8.31 -15.29 -18.82
C GLY A 124 -7.60 -16.41 -18.07
N VAL A 125 -6.71 -16.09 -17.12
CA VAL A 125 -6.06 -17.08 -16.25
C VAL A 125 -7.08 -17.84 -15.40
N ILE A 126 -8.07 -17.15 -14.83
CA ILE A 126 -9.13 -17.79 -14.04
C ILE A 126 -9.97 -18.70 -14.94
N LYS A 127 -10.42 -18.23 -16.11
CA LYS A 127 -11.19 -19.02 -17.06
C LYS A 127 -10.45 -20.28 -17.54
N ALA A 128 -9.15 -20.16 -17.78
CA ALA A 128 -8.32 -21.31 -18.13
C ALA A 128 -8.25 -22.35 -16.99
N LYS A 129 -8.19 -21.92 -15.73
CA LYS A 129 -8.20 -22.82 -14.56
C LYS A 129 -9.55 -23.51 -14.37
N GLU A 130 -10.65 -22.85 -14.76
CA GLU A 130 -12.01 -23.40 -14.74
C GLU A 130 -12.29 -24.35 -15.91
N GLY A 131 -11.36 -24.49 -16.87
CA GLY A 131 -11.54 -25.33 -18.07
C GLY A 131 -12.27 -24.62 -19.22
N ASN A 132 -12.60 -23.33 -19.08
CA ASN A 132 -13.21 -22.51 -20.12
C ASN A 132 -12.13 -22.00 -21.09
N ILE A 133 -11.52 -22.93 -21.85
CA ILE A 133 -10.32 -22.67 -22.66
C ILE A 133 -10.58 -21.65 -23.78
N ASP A 134 -11.70 -21.76 -24.50
CA ASP A 134 -12.02 -20.83 -25.60
C ASP A 134 -12.18 -19.39 -25.11
N GLU A 135 -12.86 -19.21 -23.97
CA GLU A 135 -13.04 -17.90 -23.33
C GLU A 135 -11.69 -17.34 -22.86
N ALA A 136 -10.84 -18.17 -22.27
CA ALA A 136 -9.50 -17.77 -21.86
C ALA A 136 -8.65 -17.29 -23.05
N ILE A 137 -8.69 -18.01 -24.18
CA ILE A 137 -7.98 -17.63 -25.40
C ILE A 137 -8.46 -16.27 -25.91
N ALA A 138 -9.78 -16.04 -25.95
CA ALA A 138 -10.34 -14.76 -26.38
C ALA A 138 -9.88 -13.61 -25.47
N LEU A 139 -9.87 -13.82 -24.16
CA LEU A 139 -9.41 -12.84 -23.17
C LEU A 139 -7.91 -12.55 -23.29
N PHE A 140 -7.07 -13.57 -23.50
CA PHE A 140 -5.64 -13.36 -23.76
C PHE A 140 -5.40 -12.57 -25.04
N LYS A 141 -6.12 -12.88 -26.13
CA LYS A 141 -6.04 -12.11 -27.37
C LYS A 141 -6.44 -10.65 -27.15
N LYS A 142 -7.51 -10.40 -26.41
CA LYS A 142 -7.93 -9.04 -26.04
C LYS A 142 -6.83 -8.31 -25.27
N SER A 143 -6.23 -8.94 -24.28
CA SER A 143 -5.09 -8.39 -23.51
C SER A 143 -3.91 -8.02 -24.42
N ILE A 144 -3.55 -8.87 -25.38
CA ILE A 144 -2.47 -8.64 -26.36
C ILE A 144 -2.78 -7.44 -27.25
N VAL A 145 -4.02 -7.31 -27.73
CA VAL A 145 -4.45 -6.17 -28.55
C VAL A 145 -4.41 -4.87 -27.74
N THR A 146 -4.83 -4.91 -26.47
CA THR A 146 -4.83 -3.74 -25.58
C THR A 146 -3.40 -3.29 -25.23
N ASN A 147 -2.49 -4.23 -24.96
CA ASN A 147 -1.08 -3.93 -24.73
C ASN A 147 -0.18 -5.02 -25.33
N PRO A 148 0.39 -4.78 -26.52
CA PRO A 148 1.27 -5.73 -27.20
C PRO A 148 2.57 -6.03 -26.44
N ASP A 149 3.04 -5.12 -25.58
CA ASP A 149 4.28 -5.28 -24.82
C ASP A 149 4.09 -6.16 -23.57
N LEU A 150 2.84 -6.44 -23.19
CA LEU A 150 2.54 -7.30 -22.05
C LEU A 150 2.81 -8.77 -22.41
N SER A 151 3.94 -9.31 -21.90
CA SER A 151 4.37 -10.68 -22.23
C SER A 151 3.54 -11.81 -21.60
N ALA A 152 2.81 -11.54 -20.50
CA ALA A 152 2.09 -12.58 -19.75
C ALA A 152 0.95 -13.26 -20.54
N PRO A 153 0.04 -12.54 -21.21
CA PRO A 153 -0.99 -13.12 -22.09
C PRO A 153 -0.43 -14.03 -23.17
N LEU A 154 0.65 -13.63 -23.83
CA LEU A 154 1.27 -14.41 -24.90
C LEU A 154 1.80 -15.75 -24.37
N LYS A 155 2.46 -15.72 -23.21
CA LYS A 155 2.93 -16.94 -22.53
C LYS A 155 1.77 -17.86 -22.15
N ASN A 156 0.68 -17.29 -21.63
CA ASN A 156 -0.51 -18.04 -21.26
C ASN A 156 -1.20 -18.67 -22.48
N LEU A 157 -1.35 -17.90 -23.56
CA LEU A 157 -1.92 -18.38 -24.83
C LEU A 157 -1.09 -19.51 -25.43
N LYS A 158 0.24 -19.33 -25.53
CA LYS A 158 1.16 -20.37 -26.02
C LYS A 158 1.06 -21.66 -25.21
N LYS A 159 0.96 -21.54 -23.87
CA LYS A 159 0.82 -22.70 -22.97
C LYS A 159 -0.49 -23.46 -23.18
N LEU A 160 -1.58 -22.79 -23.55
CA LEU A 160 -2.84 -23.45 -23.85
C LEU A 160 -2.77 -24.17 -25.19
N GLN A 161 -2.24 -23.52 -26.22
CA GLN A 161 -2.15 -24.08 -27.58
C GLN A 161 -1.15 -25.25 -27.68
N SER A 162 -0.14 -25.31 -26.81
CA SER A 162 0.84 -26.41 -26.81
C SER A 162 0.34 -27.67 -26.09
N LYS A 163 -0.88 -27.65 -25.55
CA LYS A 163 -1.47 -28.79 -24.81
C LYS A 163 -2.52 -29.56 -25.64
N GLU A 164 -2.81 -29.06 -26.83
CA GLU A 164 -3.60 -29.74 -27.88
C GLU A 164 -2.68 -30.61 -28.74
#